data_AF-A0A915V113-F1
#
_entry.id   AF-A0A915V113-F1
#
_cell.length_a   1.000
_cell.length_b   1.000
_cell.length_c   1.000
_cell.angle_alpha   90.00
_cell.angle_beta   90.00
_cell.angle_gamma   90.00
#
_symmetry.space_group_name_H-M   'P 1'
#
loop_
_entity.id
_entity.type
_entity.pdbx_description
1 polymer ?
#
loop_
_entity_poly.entity_id
_entity_poly.type
_entity_poly.pdbx_seq_one_letter_code
_entity_poly.pdbx_strand_id
1 'polypeptide(L)'
;MKKIRTPSQIEAAAAARKRALFVAAIAAVVGVLMLLLSSAFLALHCVVAAAIALSGGIAAARAAIPIERQAFRSAGVTGGIYAALGYALPFMIYNFIRYLNVNDQTVAERAAELTPDQIAMMEQFNVVLGAEFFRGQDVSYIFGYLLFALLFGWILGMIGGVLAKRQMA
;
A
#
# COMPACT_ATOMS: atom_id res chain seq x y z
N MET A 1 -15.63 -30.33 -9.00
CA MET A 1 -16.06 -30.39 -7.59
C MET A 1 -15.51 -29.19 -6.83
N LYS A 2 -16.33 -28.43 -6.07
CA LYS A 2 -15.85 -27.34 -5.20
C LYS A 2 -15.10 -27.94 -4.01
N LYS A 3 -13.86 -27.50 -3.76
CA LYS A 3 -13.09 -27.90 -2.58
C LYS A 3 -13.71 -27.28 -1.33
N ILE A 4 -14.27 -28.11 -0.45
CA ILE A 4 -14.81 -27.67 0.85
C ILE A 4 -13.62 -27.45 1.80
N ARG A 5 -13.55 -26.27 2.44
CA ARG A 5 -12.50 -25.99 3.43
C ARG A 5 -12.75 -26.78 4.70
N THR A 6 -11.68 -27.32 5.28
CA THR A 6 -11.75 -27.96 6.60
C THR A 6 -11.97 -26.91 7.70
N PRO A 7 -12.49 -27.30 8.88
CA PRO A 7 -12.58 -26.39 10.03
C PRO A 7 -11.25 -25.71 10.38
N SER A 8 -10.14 -26.46 10.37
CA SER A 8 -8.78 -25.93 10.60
C SER A 8 -8.40 -24.83 9.62
N GLN A 9 -8.73 -24.99 8.34
CA GLN A 9 -8.44 -24.00 7.30
C GLN A 9 -9.27 -22.72 7.47
N ILE A 10 -10.49 -22.84 7.97
CA ILE A 10 -11.36 -21.69 8.27
C ILE A 10 -10.80 -20.93 9.47
N GLU A 11 -10.44 -21.65 10.54
CA GLU A 11 -9.89 -21.07 11.76
C GLU A 11 -8.54 -20.38 11.51
N ALA A 12 -7.63 -21.03 10.78
CA ALA A 12 -6.34 -20.46 10.40
C ALA A 12 -6.51 -19.18 9.56
N ALA A 13 -7.49 -19.16 8.64
CA ALA A 13 -7.80 -17.97 7.85
C ALA A 13 -8.36 -16.83 8.72
N ALA A 14 -9.21 -17.14 9.69
CA ALA A 14 -9.73 -16.17 10.64
C ALA A 14 -8.62 -15.57 11.52
N ALA A 15 -7.72 -16.41 12.04
CA ALA A 15 -6.56 -15.98 12.82
C ALA A 15 -5.63 -15.08 12.00
N ALA A 16 -5.29 -15.48 10.77
CA ALA A 16 -4.51 -14.68 9.85
C ALA A 16 -5.16 -13.31 9.58
N ARG A 17 -6.46 -13.31 9.26
CA ARG A 17 -7.21 -12.07 8.96
C ARG A 17 -7.26 -11.12 10.14
N LYS A 18 -7.54 -11.64 11.35
CA LYS A 18 -7.56 -10.83 12.58
C LYS A 18 -6.20 -10.16 12.80
N ARG A 19 -5.11 -10.90 12.62
CA ARG A 19 -3.76 -10.34 12.78
C ARG A 19 -3.41 -9.37 11.66
N ALA A 20 -3.78 -9.67 10.42
CA ALA A 20 -3.59 -8.80 9.26
C ALA A 20 -4.29 -7.44 9.44
N LEU A 21 -5.54 -7.42 9.92
CA LEU A 21 -6.29 -6.19 10.22
C LEU A 21 -5.64 -5.35 11.32
N PHE A 22 -5.13 -5.99 12.37
CA PHE A 22 -4.40 -5.29 13.43
C PHE A 22 -3.14 -4.60 12.89
N VAL A 23 -2.34 -5.29 12.07
CA VAL A 23 -1.15 -4.70 11.44
C VAL A 23 -1.55 -3.61 10.44
N ALA A 24 -2.64 -3.77 9.69
CA ALA A 24 -3.14 -2.74 8.79
C ALA A 24 -3.51 -1.43 9.54
N ALA A 25 -4.10 -1.53 10.74
CA ALA A 25 -4.40 -0.35 11.55
C ALA A 25 -3.12 0.37 11.99
N ILE A 26 -2.09 -0.37 12.42
CA ILE A 26 -0.78 0.22 12.76
C ILE A 26 -0.15 0.84 11.52
N ALA A 27 -0.20 0.14 10.38
CA ALA A 27 0.34 0.61 9.12
C ALA A 27 -0.31 1.92 8.67
N ALA A 28 -1.61 2.09 8.89
CA ALA A 28 -2.30 3.35 8.63
C ALA A 28 -1.77 4.49 9.50
N VAL A 29 -1.49 4.26 10.78
CA VAL A 29 -0.84 5.25 11.65
C VAL A 29 0.54 5.62 11.11
N VAL A 30 1.35 4.63 10.71
CA VAL A 30 2.66 4.89 10.10
C VAL A 30 2.52 5.67 8.79
N GLY A 31 1.53 5.35 7.96
CA GLY A 31 1.24 6.08 6.72
C GLY A 31 0.87 7.54 6.98
N VAL A 32 0.06 7.82 8.00
CA VAL A 32 -0.25 9.19 8.42
C VAL A 32 0.99 9.94 8.89
N LEU A 33 1.80 9.33 9.77
CA LEU A 33 3.05 9.94 10.23
C LEU A 33 4.00 10.24 9.07
N MET A 34 4.11 9.32 8.12
CA MET A 34 4.96 9.48 6.95
C MET A 34 4.48 10.60 6.04
N LEU A 35 3.16 10.68 5.82
CA LEU A 35 2.54 11.78 5.07
C LEU A 35 2.85 13.15 5.69
N LEU A 36 2.91 13.24 7.03
CA LEU A 36 3.22 14.48 7.76
C LEU A 36 4.71 14.85 7.74
N LEU A 37 5.61 13.85 7.71
CA LEU A 37 7.05 14.09 7.86
C LEU A 37 7.73 14.56 6.57
N SER A 38 7.34 14.03 5.40
CA SER A 38 7.79 14.53 4.10
C SER A 38 7.17 13.68 2.99
N SER A 39 6.47 14.29 2.04
CA SER A 39 6.05 13.65 0.77
C SER A 39 7.21 13.50 -0.24
N ALA A 40 8.36 14.15 -0.01
CA ALA A 40 9.42 14.32 -0.99
C ALA A 40 10.37 13.11 -1.12
N PHE A 41 10.45 12.24 -0.10
CA PHE A 41 11.36 11.09 -0.13
C PHE A 41 10.66 9.81 -0.61
N LEU A 42 10.46 9.68 -1.92
CA LEU A 42 9.88 8.49 -2.54
C LEU A 42 10.64 7.20 -2.15
N ALA A 43 11.96 7.26 -2.10
CA ALA A 43 12.78 6.11 -1.71
C ALA A 43 12.48 5.64 -0.27
N LEU A 44 12.33 6.57 0.67
CA LEU A 44 12.00 6.24 2.07
C LEU A 44 10.59 5.64 2.16
N HIS A 45 9.62 6.15 1.40
CA HIS A 45 8.27 5.58 1.33
C HIS A 45 8.28 4.12 0.88
N CYS A 46 9.04 3.80 -0.17
CA CYS A 46 9.14 2.45 -0.70
C CYS A 46 9.74 1.48 0.33
N VAL A 47 10.78 1.90 1.05
CA VAL A 47 11.43 1.09 2.09
C VAL A 47 10.49 0.84 3.27
N VAL A 48 9.82 1.88 3.77
CA VAL A 48 8.88 1.77 4.89
C VAL A 48 7.70 0.86 4.51
N ALA A 49 7.12 1.07 3.33
CA ALA A 49 6.02 0.23 2.87
C ALA A 49 6.43 -1.24 2.71
N ALA A 50 7.64 -1.50 2.21
CA ALA A 50 8.18 -2.83 2.09
C ALA A 50 8.34 -3.50 3.47
N ALA A 51 8.91 -2.78 4.44
CA ALA A 51 9.06 -3.28 5.81
C ALA A 51 7.70 -3.59 6.45
N ILE A 52 6.70 -2.75 6.25
CA ILE A 52 5.33 -2.95 6.73
C ILE A 52 4.69 -4.18 6.08
N ALA A 53 4.77 -4.32 4.76
CA ALA A 53 4.22 -5.45 4.03
C ALA A 53 4.85 -6.78 4.49
N LEU A 54 6.18 -6.82 4.61
CA LEU A 54 6.90 -7.98 5.11
C LEU A 54 6.48 -8.34 6.54
N SER A 55 6.41 -7.34 7.42
CA SER A 55 6.01 -7.52 8.82
C SER A 55 4.58 -8.02 8.96
N GLY A 56 3.66 -7.49 8.15
CA GLY A 56 2.29 -7.95 8.05
C GLY A 56 2.20 -9.42 7.63
N GLY A 57 2.98 -9.80 6.61
CA GLY A 57 3.06 -11.18 6.15
C GLY A 57 3.58 -12.14 7.23
N ILE A 58 4.66 -11.78 7.92
CA ILE A 58 5.20 -12.56 9.04
C ILE A 58 4.16 -12.71 10.14
N ALA A 59 3.54 -11.61 10.57
CA ALA A 59 2.59 -11.62 11.68
C ALA A 59 1.35 -12.47 11.37
N ALA A 60 0.76 -12.32 10.18
CA ALA A 60 -0.41 -13.10 9.78
C ALA A 60 -0.08 -14.59 9.62
N ALA A 61 1.08 -14.92 9.06
CA ALA A 61 1.52 -16.30 8.92
C ALA A 61 1.80 -16.96 10.28
N ARG A 62 2.46 -16.27 11.22
CA ARG A 62 2.70 -16.76 12.58
C ARG A 62 1.40 -17.06 13.34
N ALA A 63 0.32 -16.33 13.05
CA ALA A 63 -0.98 -16.61 13.64
C ALA A 63 -1.67 -17.86 13.05
N ALA A 64 -1.38 -18.20 11.79
CA ALA A 64 -2.04 -19.31 11.09
C ALA A 64 -1.27 -20.64 11.13
N ILE A 65 0.06 -20.60 11.14
CA ILE A 65 0.94 -21.79 11.10
C ILE A 65 0.64 -22.80 12.22
N PRO A 66 0.40 -22.39 13.49
CA PRO A 66 0.09 -23.35 14.56
C PRO A 66 -1.21 -24.14 14.35
N ILE A 67 -2.14 -23.58 13.58
CA ILE A 67 -3.46 -24.18 13.31
C ILE A 67 -3.39 -25.02 12.03
N GLU A 68 -2.79 -24.47 10.96
CA GLU A 68 -2.68 -25.11 9.66
C GLU A 68 -1.31 -24.77 9.03
N ARG A 69 -0.32 -25.66 9.19
CA ARG A 69 1.06 -25.40 8.77
C ARG A 69 1.20 -25.04 7.29
N GLN A 70 0.31 -25.52 6.44
CA GLN A 70 0.30 -25.23 5.00
C GLN A 70 -0.29 -23.85 4.65
N ALA A 71 -0.95 -23.17 5.60
CA ALA A 71 -1.55 -21.85 5.37
C ALA A 71 -0.53 -20.70 5.31
N PHE A 72 0.75 -20.95 5.62
CA PHE A 72 1.81 -19.91 5.69
C PHE A 72 1.85 -18.97 4.48
N ARG A 73 1.67 -19.49 3.25
CA ARG A 73 1.69 -18.67 2.03
C ARG A 73 0.45 -17.77 1.92
N SER A 74 -0.75 -18.35 2.05
CA SER A 74 -2.00 -17.60 1.90
C SER A 74 -2.20 -16.59 3.04
N ALA A 75 -1.82 -16.97 4.26
CA ALA A 75 -1.82 -16.09 5.42
C ALA A 75 -0.79 -14.97 5.25
N GLY A 76 0.42 -15.28 4.80
CA GLY A 76 1.46 -14.29 4.52
C GLY A 76 1.03 -13.27 3.47
N VAL A 77 0.50 -13.71 2.33
CA VAL A 77 -0.04 -12.82 1.29
C VAL A 77 -1.15 -11.93 1.84
N THR A 78 -2.08 -12.50 2.62
CA THR A 78 -3.18 -11.74 3.22
C THR A 78 -2.65 -10.66 4.17
N GLY A 79 -1.69 -11.03 5.04
CA GLY A 79 -1.03 -10.11 5.95
C GLY A 79 -0.29 -8.99 5.26
N GLY A 80 0.47 -9.31 4.21
CA GLY A 80 1.25 -8.33 3.46
C GLY A 80 0.38 -7.36 2.69
N ILE A 81 -0.67 -7.84 2.01
CA ILE A 81 -1.63 -6.97 1.31
C ILE A 81 -2.34 -6.03 2.28
N TYR A 82 -2.85 -6.56 3.40
CA TYR A 82 -3.57 -5.73 4.37
C TYR A 82 -2.66 -4.67 5.00
N ALA A 83 -1.43 -5.03 5.35
CA ALA A 83 -0.46 -4.10 5.89
C ALA A 83 -0.08 -3.01 4.87
N ALA A 84 0.19 -3.41 3.62
CA ALA A 84 0.53 -2.47 2.56
C ALA A 84 -0.65 -1.53 2.22
N LEU A 85 -1.88 -2.05 2.16
CA LEU A 85 -3.08 -1.24 1.97
C LEU A 85 -3.31 -0.30 3.15
N GLY A 86 -3.13 -0.78 4.39
CA GLY A 86 -3.20 0.06 5.58
C GLY A 86 -2.25 1.25 5.50
N TYR A 87 -1.00 1.00 5.10
CA TYR A 87 0.00 2.05 4.90
C TYR A 87 -0.32 3.00 3.73
N ALA A 88 -0.78 2.47 2.59
CA ALA A 88 -1.04 3.26 1.39
C ALA A 88 -2.33 4.08 1.48
N LEU A 89 -3.30 3.66 2.29
CA LEU A 89 -4.63 4.28 2.38
C LEU A 89 -4.61 5.78 2.73
N PRO A 90 -3.83 6.26 3.72
CA PRO A 90 -3.68 7.69 3.97
C PRO A 90 -3.26 8.50 2.73
N PHE A 91 -2.33 7.97 1.92
CA PHE A 91 -1.88 8.64 0.69
C PHE A 91 -2.94 8.66 -0.40
N MET A 92 -3.70 7.57 -0.54
CA MET A 92 -4.83 7.52 -1.47
C MET A 92 -5.91 8.53 -1.06
N ILE A 93 -6.24 8.60 0.23
CA ILE A 93 -7.20 9.59 0.77
C ILE A 93 -6.69 11.01 0.54
N TYR A 94 -5.41 11.27 0.81
CA TYR A 94 -4.80 12.58 0.58
C TYR A 94 -4.93 13.03 -0.89
N ASN A 95 -4.56 12.16 -1.84
CA ASN A 95 -4.68 12.48 -3.26
C ASN A 95 -6.14 12.58 -3.72
N PHE A 96 -7.06 11.81 -3.13
CA PHE A 96 -8.48 11.94 -3.41
C PHE A 96 -9.05 13.29 -2.93
N ILE A 97 -8.65 13.75 -1.74
CA ILE A 97 -9.01 15.09 -1.26
C ILE A 97 -8.42 16.17 -2.18
N ARG A 98 -7.17 16.02 -2.63
CA ARG A 98 -6.55 16.94 -3.60
C ARG A 98 -7.32 16.98 -4.91
N TYR A 99 -7.72 15.83 -5.44
CA TYR A 99 -8.53 15.70 -6.65
C TYR A 99 -9.86 16.47 -6.54
N LEU A 100 -10.57 16.33 -5.42
CA LEU A 100 -11.86 17.00 -5.20
C LEU A 100 -11.72 18.53 -5.07
N ASN A 101 -10.55 19.01 -4.63
CA ASN A 101 -10.32 20.43 -4.34
C ASN A 101 -9.53 21.16 -5.44
N VAL A 102 -9.32 20.57 -6.61
CA VAL A 102 -8.64 21.27 -7.71
C VAL A 102 -9.50 22.41 -8.25
N ASN A 103 -8.99 23.62 -8.10
CA ASN A 103 -9.52 24.90 -8.60
C ASN A 103 -8.40 25.77 -9.18
N ASP A 104 -8.75 26.90 -9.79
CA ASP A 104 -7.81 27.79 -10.48
C ASP A 104 -6.64 28.27 -9.59
N GLN A 105 -6.89 28.53 -8.31
CA GLN A 105 -5.85 28.91 -7.36
C GLN A 105 -4.87 27.76 -7.15
N THR A 106 -5.35 26.56 -6.85
CA THR A 106 -4.50 25.38 -6.63
C THR A 106 -3.74 24.96 -7.89
N VAL A 107 -4.30 25.23 -9.08
CA VAL A 107 -3.62 25.01 -10.36
C VAL A 107 -2.43 25.96 -10.49
N ALA A 108 -2.63 27.25 -10.18
CA ALA A 108 -1.55 28.24 -10.21
C ALA A 108 -0.44 27.91 -9.20
N GLU A 109 -0.81 27.53 -7.97
CA GLU A 109 0.14 27.13 -6.92
C GLU A 109 0.98 25.92 -7.37
N ARG A 110 0.35 24.86 -7.87
CA ARG A 110 1.06 23.65 -8.32
C ARG A 110 1.88 23.88 -9.59
N ALA A 111 1.43 24.74 -10.49
CA ALA A 111 2.20 25.10 -11.67
C ALA A 111 3.47 25.88 -11.29
N ALA A 112 3.41 26.71 -10.24
CA ALA A 112 4.56 27.44 -9.73
C ALA A 112 5.61 26.53 -9.03
N GLU A 113 5.21 25.35 -8.57
CA GLU A 113 6.12 24.34 -7.99
C GLU A 113 6.90 23.55 -9.04
N LEU A 114 6.56 23.67 -10.33
CA LEU A 114 7.24 22.96 -11.40
C LEU A 114 8.64 23.52 -11.64
N THR A 115 9.60 22.63 -11.80
CA THR A 115 10.96 23.00 -12.21
C THR A 115 11.00 23.45 -13.68
N PRO A 116 11.96 24.30 -14.08
CA PRO A 116 12.12 24.72 -15.47
C PRO A 116 12.19 23.55 -16.46
N ASP A 117 12.86 22.45 -16.09
CA ASP A 117 12.97 21.25 -16.93
C ASP A 117 11.61 20.55 -17.12
N GLN A 118 10.77 20.52 -16.08
CA GLN A 118 9.42 19.95 -16.17
C GLN A 118 8.52 20.81 -17.07
N ILE A 119 8.63 22.14 -16.96
CA ILE A 119 7.88 23.07 -17.81
C ILE A 119 8.30 22.89 -19.27
N ALA A 120 9.60 22.87 -19.56
CA ALA A 120 10.12 22.66 -20.91
C ALA A 120 9.66 21.31 -21.52
N MET A 121 9.63 20.25 -20.71
CA MET A 121 9.08 18.96 -21.12
C MET A 121 7.59 19.06 -21.44
N MET A 122 6.81 19.73 -20.61
CA MET A 122 5.36 19.90 -20.81
C MET A 122 5.06 20.70 -22.08
N GLU A 123 5.82 21.76 -22.35
CA GLU A 123 5.74 22.55 -23.58
C GLU A 123 6.08 21.69 -24.81
N GLN A 124 7.13 20.87 -24.75
CA GLN A 124 7.52 19.96 -25.84
C GLN A 124 6.39 18.99 -26.23
N PHE A 125 5.57 18.55 -25.26
CA PHE A 125 4.45 17.64 -25.49
C PHE A 125 3.10 18.35 -25.65
N ASN A 126 3.07 19.68 -25.79
CA ASN A 126 1.85 20.49 -25.85
C ASN A 126 0.87 20.20 -24.69
N VAL A 127 1.40 19.96 -23.49
CA VAL A 127 0.60 19.69 -22.30
C VAL A 127 0.03 20.99 -21.75
N VAL A 128 -1.29 21.08 -21.67
CA VAL A 128 -1.98 22.21 -21.06
C VAL A 128 -2.09 21.99 -19.55
N LEU A 129 -1.44 22.86 -18.78
CA LEU A 129 -1.51 22.87 -17.31
C LEU A 129 -2.82 23.49 -16.85
N GLY A 130 -3.83 22.65 -16.68
CA GLY A 130 -5.13 23.04 -16.15
C GLY A 130 -5.62 22.09 -15.05
N ALA A 131 -6.83 22.34 -14.56
CA ALA A 131 -7.44 21.52 -13.51
C ALA A 131 -7.48 20.03 -13.88
N GLU A 132 -7.78 19.71 -15.14
CA GLU A 132 -7.86 18.32 -15.62
C GLU A 132 -6.51 17.59 -15.62
N PHE A 133 -5.41 18.29 -15.90
CA PHE A 133 -4.07 17.72 -15.80
C PHE A 133 -3.76 17.31 -14.36
N PHE A 134 -3.97 18.21 -13.40
CA PHE A 134 -3.70 17.93 -11.98
C PHE A 134 -4.67 16.90 -11.39
N ARG A 135 -5.94 16.89 -11.82
CA ARG A 135 -6.89 15.83 -11.48
C ARG A 135 -6.42 14.47 -11.99
N GLY A 136 -5.97 14.40 -13.26
CA GLY A 136 -5.41 13.18 -13.84
C GLY A 136 -4.17 12.70 -13.10
N GLN A 137 -3.31 13.62 -12.65
CA GLN A 137 -2.15 13.31 -11.83
C GLN A 137 -2.56 12.72 -10.46
N ASP A 138 -3.49 13.35 -9.74
CA ASP A 138 -3.97 12.88 -8.44
C ASP A 138 -4.63 11.49 -8.56
N VAL A 139 -5.43 11.25 -9.61
CA VAL A 139 -6.00 9.93 -9.92
C VAL A 139 -4.90 8.90 -10.19
N SER A 140 -3.87 9.26 -10.95
CA SER A 140 -2.73 8.39 -11.23
C SER A 140 -1.98 7.99 -9.97
N TYR A 141 -1.80 8.92 -9.01
CA TYR A 141 -1.21 8.60 -7.71
C TYR A 141 -2.07 7.62 -6.90
N ILE A 142 -3.40 7.80 -6.86
CA ILE A 142 -4.31 6.89 -6.15
C ILE A 142 -4.16 5.46 -6.68
N PHE A 143 -4.22 5.28 -8.00
CA PHE A 143 -4.05 3.97 -8.62
C PHE A 143 -2.62 3.43 -8.47
N GLY A 144 -1.61 4.29 -8.53
CA GLY A 144 -0.22 3.94 -8.27
C GLY A 144 -0.03 3.35 -6.88
N TYR A 145 -0.58 4.00 -5.84
CA TYR A 145 -0.54 3.51 -4.47
C TYR A 145 -1.31 2.20 -4.29
N LEU A 146 -2.48 2.08 -4.92
CA LEU A 146 -3.26 0.84 -4.88
C LEU A 146 -2.48 -0.33 -5.50
N LEU A 147 -1.96 -0.13 -6.71
CA LEU A 147 -1.20 -1.16 -7.42
C LEU A 147 0.07 -1.53 -6.65
N PHE A 148 0.78 -0.53 -6.14
CA PHE A 148 1.96 -0.71 -5.31
C PHE A 148 1.63 -1.56 -4.08
N ALA A 149 0.57 -1.23 -3.34
CA ALA A 149 0.16 -1.96 -2.15
C ALA A 149 -0.23 -3.41 -2.46
N LEU A 150 -0.97 -3.65 -3.55
CA LEU A 150 -1.37 -5.00 -3.96
C LEU A 150 -0.17 -5.84 -4.38
N LEU A 151 0.71 -5.30 -5.23
CA LEU A 151 1.87 -6.02 -5.76
C LEU A 151 2.93 -6.26 -4.68
N PHE A 152 3.40 -5.21 -4.01
CA PHE A 152 4.40 -5.35 -2.95
C PHE A 152 3.85 -6.08 -1.75
N GLY A 153 2.59 -5.83 -1.38
CA GLY A 153 1.91 -6.58 -0.33
C GLY A 153 1.85 -8.08 -0.62
N TRP A 154 1.60 -8.47 -1.88
CA TRP A 154 1.60 -9.87 -2.29
C TRP A 154 3.01 -10.48 -2.26
N ILE A 155 4.00 -9.84 -2.89
CA ILE A 155 5.38 -10.35 -2.98
C ILE A 155 5.98 -10.48 -1.58
N LEU A 156 5.97 -9.39 -0.80
CA LEU A 156 6.60 -9.34 0.52
C LEU A 156 5.78 -10.09 1.56
N GLY A 157 4.46 -10.15 1.40
CA GLY A 157 3.60 -11.01 2.19
C GLY A 157 3.94 -12.48 2.01
N MET A 158 4.17 -12.92 0.78
CA MET A 158 4.61 -14.30 0.50
C MET A 158 5.98 -14.59 1.13
N ILE A 159 6.95 -13.69 0.97
CA ILE A 159 8.29 -13.82 1.59
C ILE A 159 8.15 -13.88 3.11
N GLY A 160 7.36 -13.00 3.71
CA GLY A 160 7.11 -12.98 5.15
C GLY A 160 6.47 -14.28 5.65
N GLY A 161 5.54 -14.84 4.89
CA GLY A 161 4.95 -16.15 5.20
C GLY A 161 5.97 -17.30 5.16
N VAL A 162 6.86 -17.30 4.16
CA VAL A 162 7.94 -18.30 4.06
C VAL A 162 8.93 -18.16 5.22
N LEU A 163 9.31 -16.93 5.57
CA LEU A 163 10.20 -16.66 6.71
C LEU A 163 9.57 -17.10 8.03
N ALA A 164 8.29 -16.79 8.26
CA ALA A 164 7.58 -17.23 9.45
C ALA A 164 7.57 -18.76 9.56
N LYS A 165 7.31 -19.48 8.46
CA LYS A 165 7.38 -20.95 8.44
C LYS A 165 8.76 -21.47 8.81
N ARG A 166 9.83 -20.85 8.30
CA ARG A 166 11.23 -21.26 8.62
C ARG A 166 11.59 -21.00 10.07
N GLN A 167 11.11 -19.91 10.66
CA GLN A 167 11.39 -19.55 12.05
C GLN A 167 10.62 -20.40 13.08
N MET A 168 9.57 -21.09 12.64
CA MET A 168 8.71 -21.95 13.48
C MET A 168 8.91 -23.44 13.21
N ALA A 169 9.89 -23.80 12.37
CA ALA A 169 10.28 -25.18 12.07
C ALA A 169 11.44 -25.57 12.99
#